data_AF-A0A381FIK1-F1
#
_entry.id   AF-A0A381FIK1-F1
#
_cell.length_a   1.000
_cell.length_b   1.000
_cell.length_c   1.000
_cell.angle_alpha   90.00
_cell.angle_beta   90.00
_cell.angle_gamma   90.00
#
_symmetry.space_group_name_H-M   'P 1'
#
loop_
_entity.id
_entity.type
_entity.pdbx_description
1 polymer ?
#
loop_
_entity_poly.entity_id
_entity_poly.type
_entity_poly.pdbx_seq_one_letter_code
_entity_poly.pdbx_strand_id
1 'polypeptide(L)'
;MTNKKILTLLFALFHMLYKACDACKLQQPEITKDLTHGTGPESEWDWLIVLIIVFITLVTLFHSVKFLIKPGEKDTNHIKNSVLHF
;
A
#
# COMPACT_ATOMS: atom_id res chain seq x y z
N MET A 1 -5.84 -24.49 15.83
CA MET A 1 -4.63 -24.20 15.01
C MET A 1 -5.07 -23.72 13.64
N THR A 2 -5.17 -22.41 13.43
CA THR A 2 -5.52 -21.85 12.12
C THR A 2 -4.33 -22.04 11.18
N ASN A 3 -4.51 -22.80 10.11
CA ASN A 3 -3.46 -23.06 9.14
C ASN A 3 -3.11 -21.75 8.42
N LYS A 4 -1.89 -21.23 8.62
CA LYS A 4 -1.45 -19.93 8.09
C LYS A 4 -1.71 -19.81 6.58
N LYS A 5 -1.58 -20.91 5.81
CA LYS A 5 -1.86 -20.94 4.37
C LYS A 5 -3.35 -20.70 4.05
N ILE A 6 -4.24 -21.25 4.85
CA ILE A 6 -5.69 -21.04 4.71
C ILE A 6 -6.02 -19.57 5.02
N LEU A 7 -5.38 -18.99 6.03
CA LEU A 7 -5.57 -17.57 6.37
C LEU A 7 -5.06 -16.64 5.25
N THR A 8 -3.88 -16.91 4.69
CA THR A 8 -3.35 -16.16 3.54
C THR A 8 -4.25 -16.28 2.31
N LEU A 9 -4.77 -17.49 2.04
CA LEU A 9 -5.68 -17.74 0.93
C LEU A 9 -7.01 -16.99 1.11
N LEU A 10 -7.58 -17.01 2.31
CA LEU A 10 -8.80 -16.27 2.64
C LEU A 10 -8.61 -14.76 2.50
N PHE A 11 -7.47 -14.23 2.92
CA PHE A 11 -7.15 -12.80 2.75
C PHE A 11 -7.03 -12.40 1.28
N ALA A 12 -6.40 -13.24 0.44
CA ALA A 12 -6.32 -13.01 -1.00
C ALA A 12 -7.69 -13.07 -1.70
N LEU A 13 -8.54 -14.03 -1.32
CA LEU A 13 -9.91 -14.15 -1.84
C LEU A 13 -10.79 -12.96 -1.42
N PHE A 14 -10.61 -12.45 -0.21
CA PHE A 14 -11.35 -11.30 0.29
C PHE A 14 -11.06 -10.02 -0.51
N HIS A 15 -9.83 -9.85 -1.00
CA HIS A 15 -9.44 -8.73 -1.88
C HIS A 15 -10.26 -8.68 -3.18
N MET A 16 -10.74 -9.83 -3.68
CA MET A 16 -11.50 -9.91 -4.92
C MET A 16 -12.93 -9.38 -4.81
N LEU A 17 -13.43 -9.16 -3.58
CA LEU A 17 -14.80 -8.69 -3.33
C LEU A 17 -14.95 -7.15 -3.45
N TYR A 18 -13.84 -6.40 -3.54
CA TYR A 18 -13.83 -4.93 -3.47
C TYR A 18 -13.83 -4.24 -4.84
N LYS A 19 -14.56 -4.75 -5.83
CA LYS A 19 -14.65 -4.11 -7.15
C LYS A 19 -15.69 -2.98 -7.15
N ALA A 20 -15.34 -1.86 -7.78
CA ALA A 20 -16.30 -0.78 -8.03
C ALA A 20 -17.42 -1.26 -8.96
N CYS A 21 -18.67 -0.84 -8.68
CA CYS A 21 -19.78 -1.03 -9.61
C CYS A 21 -19.60 -0.19 -10.88
N ASP A 22 -20.35 -0.50 -11.94
CA ASP A 22 -20.18 0.18 -13.23
C ASP A 22 -20.40 1.69 -13.15
N ALA A 23 -21.37 2.13 -12.35
CA ALA A 23 -21.61 3.55 -12.11
C ALA A 23 -20.39 4.24 -11.47
N CYS A 24 -19.78 3.63 -10.44
CA CYS A 24 -18.58 4.18 -9.80
C CYS A 24 -17.37 4.17 -10.74
N LYS A 25 -17.24 3.17 -11.62
CA LYS A 25 -16.16 3.11 -12.62
C LYS A 25 -16.22 4.23 -13.65
N LEU A 26 -17.42 4.68 -14.02
CA LEU A 26 -17.61 5.80 -14.95
C LEU A 26 -17.18 7.14 -14.34
N GLN A 27 -17.17 7.25 -13.00
CA GLN A 27 -16.77 8.46 -12.29
C GLN A 27 -15.27 8.52 -11.97
N GLN A 28 -14.52 7.45 -12.25
CA GLN A 28 -13.08 7.42 -12.03
C GLN A 28 -12.35 8.17 -13.16
N PRO A 29 -11.22 8.85 -12.87
CA PRO A 29 -10.41 9.48 -13.90
C PRO A 29 -9.85 8.45 -14.86
N GLU A 30 -9.75 8.79 -16.13
CA GLU A 30 -9.32 7.87 -17.18
C GLU A 30 -7.90 7.30 -16.92
N ILE A 31 -6.99 8.12 -16.40
CA ILE A 31 -5.61 7.71 -16.11
C ILE A 31 -5.46 6.78 -14.91
N THR A 32 -6.42 6.75 -13.99
CA THR A 32 -6.39 5.91 -12.77
C THR A 32 -7.62 5.00 -12.66
N LYS A 33 -8.32 4.80 -13.77
CA LYS A 33 -9.51 3.96 -13.85
C LYS A 33 -9.17 2.51 -13.48
N ASP A 34 -10.08 1.88 -12.75
CA ASP A 34 -9.94 0.56 -12.13
C ASP A 34 -8.83 0.46 -11.05
N LEU A 35 -8.05 1.52 -10.78
CA LEU A 35 -7.03 1.56 -9.72
C LEU A 35 -7.50 2.33 -8.48
N THR A 36 -8.24 3.42 -8.68
CA THR A 36 -8.71 4.31 -7.61
C THR A 36 -10.21 4.13 -7.34
N HIS A 37 -10.64 4.30 -6.10
CA HIS A 37 -12.05 4.32 -5.71
C HIS A 37 -12.55 5.76 -5.63
N GLY A 38 -13.80 6.00 -6.06
CA GLY A 38 -14.42 7.32 -6.03
C GLY A 38 -14.02 8.23 -7.20
N THR A 39 -14.47 9.48 -7.11
CA THR A 39 -14.08 10.56 -8.03
C THR A 39 -12.63 10.94 -7.76
N GLY A 40 -11.86 11.11 -8.83
CA GLY A 40 -10.47 11.55 -8.67
C GLY A 40 -10.31 13.07 -8.68
N PRO A 41 -9.07 13.55 -8.86
CA PRO A 41 -8.73 14.98 -8.85
C PRO A 41 -9.59 15.79 -9.81
N GLU A 42 -10.13 16.93 -9.36
CA GLU A 42 -11.03 17.79 -10.15
C GLU A 42 -10.27 18.84 -10.97
N SER A 43 -9.08 19.24 -10.52
CA SER A 43 -8.24 20.24 -11.18
C SER A 43 -6.82 19.75 -11.46
N GLU A 44 -6.12 20.43 -12.36
CA GLU A 44 -4.70 20.16 -12.67
C GLU A 44 -3.78 20.33 -11.44
N TRP A 45 -4.14 21.22 -10.52
CA TRP A 45 -3.39 21.41 -9.28
C TRP A 45 -3.54 20.23 -8.33
N ASP A 46 -4.71 19.59 -8.32
CA ASP A 46 -4.94 18.38 -7.53
C ASP A 46 -4.07 17.23 -8.05
N TRP A 47 -3.88 17.13 -9.38
CA TRP A 47 -2.95 16.16 -9.97
C TRP A 47 -1.49 16.39 -9.59
N LEU A 48 -1.07 17.65 -9.47
CA LEU A 48 0.27 17.98 -8.96
C LEU A 48 0.45 17.52 -7.51
N ILE A 49 -0.58 17.72 -6.67
CA ILE A 49 -0.57 17.26 -5.27
C ILE A 49 -0.48 15.72 -5.22
N VAL A 50 -1.27 15.02 -6.03
CA VAL A 50 -1.21 13.55 -6.14
C VAL A 50 0.20 13.09 -6.49
N LEU A 51 0.85 13.72 -7.46
CA LEU A 51 2.23 13.39 -7.85
C LEU A 51 3.22 13.55 -6.67
N ILE A 52 3.13 14.66 -5.93
CA ILE A 52 3.99 14.92 -4.77
C ILE A 52 3.76 13.87 -3.68
N ILE A 53 2.50 13.56 -3.38
CA ILE A 53 2.16 12.55 -2.36
C ILE A 53 2.69 11.18 -2.77
N VAL A 54 2.48 10.76 -4.03
CA VAL A 54 3.02 9.50 -4.56
C VAL A 54 4.54 9.43 -4.36
N PHE A 55 5.25 10.51 -4.70
CA PHE A 55 6.70 10.58 -4.50
C PHE A 55 7.12 10.42 -3.04
N ILE A 56 6.51 11.17 -2.12
CA ILE A 56 6.80 11.09 -0.67
C ILE A 56 6.48 9.70 -0.14
N THR A 57 5.34 9.11 -0.55
CA THR A 57 4.94 7.76 -0.15
C THR A 57 5.95 6.71 -0.61
N LEU A 58 6.44 6.78 -1.86
CA LEU A 58 7.45 5.86 -2.37
C LEU A 58 8.77 5.98 -1.60
N VAL A 59 9.23 7.20 -1.32
CA VAL A 59 10.43 7.43 -0.49
C VAL A 59 10.24 6.85 0.92
N THR A 60 9.08 7.10 1.53
CA THR A 60 8.75 6.61 2.87
C THR A 60 8.68 5.09 2.90
N LEU A 61 8.03 4.47 1.90
CA LEU A 61 7.93 3.02 1.77
C LEU A 61 9.31 2.39 1.59
N PHE A 62 10.15 2.97 0.72
CA PHE A 62 11.53 2.52 0.53
C PHE A 62 12.31 2.52 1.85
N HIS A 63 12.24 3.62 2.61
CA HIS A 63 12.91 3.71 3.90
C HIS A 63 12.32 2.76 4.95
N SER A 64 11.00 2.61 4.98
CA SER A 64 10.31 1.66 5.86
C SER A 64 10.83 0.23 5.61
N VAL A 65 10.83 -0.22 4.35
CA VAL A 65 11.34 -1.54 3.97
C VAL A 65 12.84 -1.67 4.26
N LYS A 66 13.63 -0.65 3.90
CA LYS A 66 15.08 -0.61 4.15
C LYS A 66 15.40 -0.83 5.63
N PHE A 67 14.70 -0.14 6.53
CA PHE A 67 14.97 -0.22 7.96
C PHE A 67 14.38 -1.48 8.61
N LEU A 68 13.32 -2.05 8.05
CA LEU A 68 12.82 -3.37 8.47
C LEU A 68 13.80 -4.49 8.11
N ILE A 69 14.40 -4.46 6.92
CA ILE A 69 15.35 -5.48 6.46
C ILE A 69 16.76 -5.27 7.04
N LYS A 70 17.22 -4.01 7.09
CA LYS A 70 18.56 -3.65 7.57
C LYS A 70 18.48 -2.36 8.41
N PRO A 71 18.17 -2.46 9.71
CA PRO A 71 18.00 -1.31 10.60
C PRO A 71 19.30 -0.52 10.85
N GLY A 72 20.45 -1.02 10.39
CA GLY A 72 21.76 -0.37 10.56
C GLY A 72 22.30 -0.42 11.99
N GLU A 73 21.56 -1.05 12.91
CA GLU A 73 21.94 -1.26 14.30
C GLU A 73 22.96 -2.39 14.41
N LYS A 74 24.03 -2.17 15.18
CA LYS A 74 25.13 -3.14 15.31
C LYS A 74 24.88 -4.16 16.43
N ASP A 75 24.12 -3.75 17.44
CA ASP A 75 23.74 -4.64 18.54
C ASP A 75 22.53 -5.49 18.14
N THR A 76 22.78 -6.79 17.98
CA THR A 76 21.77 -7.78 17.59
C THR A 76 20.65 -7.93 18.62
N ASN A 77 20.88 -7.57 19.89
CA ASN A 77 19.89 -7.66 20.95
C ASN A 77 19.04 -6.38 21.10
N HIS A 78 19.27 -5.36 20.27
CA HIS A 78 18.53 -4.10 20.33
C HIS A 78 17.11 -4.26 19.80
N ILE A 79 16.14 -3.50 20.35
CA ILE A 79 14.71 -3.55 19.96
C ILE A 79 14.46 -3.34 18.45
N LYS A 80 15.35 -2.62 17.76
CA LYS A 80 15.29 -2.40 16.30
C LYS A 80 15.47 -3.70 15.49
N ASN A 81 16.13 -4.71 16.05
CA ASN A 81 16.30 -6.03 15.43
C ASN A 81 15.20 -7.02 15.83
N SER A 82 14.24 -6.64 16.67
CA SER A 82 13.18 -7.54 17.15
C SER A 82 12.39 -8.18 16.01
N VAL A 83 12.03 -7.41 14.98
CA VAL A 83 11.28 -7.90 13.80
C VAL A 83 12.06 -8.96 12.99
N LEU A 84 13.39 -8.93 13.04
CA LEU A 84 14.26 -9.87 12.32
C LEU A 84 14.50 -11.18 13.09
N HIS A 85 14.24 -11.19 14.40
CA HIS A 85 14.54 -12.31 15.30
C HIS A 85 13.29 -12.93 15.96
N PHE A 86 12.12 -12.74 15.35
CA PHE A 86 10.85 -13.36 15.79
C PHE A 86 10.75 -14.86 15.46
#